data_AF-A0A833G8G3-F1
#
_entry.id   AF-A0A833G8G3-F1
#
_cell.length_a   1.000
_cell.length_b   1.000
_cell.length_c   1.000
_cell.angle_alpha   90.00
_cell.angle_beta   90.00
_cell.angle_gamma   90.00
#
_symmetry.space_group_name_H-M   'P 1'
#
loop_
_entity.id
_entity.type
_entity.pdbx_description
1 polymer ?
#
loop_
_entity_poly.entity_id
_entity_poly.type
_entity_poly.pdbx_seq_one_letter_code
_entity_poly.pdbx_strand_id
1 'polypeptide(L)'
;MSRRPIPVTRRESPYAPPSEADIACARQMYIDGFTVSRILARCDMALGTLYYWLDGGPNEAGGPALPPIPRRRVVVGKRRRALRGDAVSLHARLYRTAERQARDIEMRLAQAGRPASEREADARMLAMLVRTLRDLAGLGRPEAGAAAT
;
A
#
# COMPACT_ATOMS: atom_id res chain seq x y z
N MET A 1 19.17 -15.49 41.94
CA MET A 1 19.68 -14.53 40.95
C MET A 1 18.65 -13.43 40.75
N SER A 2 18.75 -12.31 41.49
CA SER A 2 17.82 -11.17 41.35
C SER A 2 18.25 -10.27 40.20
N ARG A 3 17.39 -10.11 39.18
CA ARG A 3 17.60 -9.15 38.10
C ARG A 3 17.35 -7.74 38.65
N ARG A 4 18.39 -6.89 38.63
CA ARG A 4 18.24 -5.46 38.95
C ARG A 4 17.35 -4.80 37.89
N PRO A 5 16.37 -3.96 38.28
CA PRO A 5 15.57 -3.20 37.32
C PRO A 5 16.47 -2.19 36.58
N ILE A 6 16.35 -2.17 35.26
CA ILE A 6 17.06 -1.24 34.39
C ILE A 6 16.44 0.15 34.64
N PRO A 7 17.24 1.18 34.98
CA PRO A 7 16.73 2.54 35.13
C PRO A 7 16.23 3.04 33.77
N VAL A 8 14.93 3.31 33.67
CA VAL A 8 14.32 3.94 32.50
C VAL A 8 14.75 5.40 32.50
N THR A 9 15.85 5.71 31.84
CA THR A 9 16.22 7.09 31.53
C THR A 9 15.22 7.61 30.51
N ARG A 10 14.20 8.35 30.97
CA ARG A 10 13.33 9.12 30.09
C ARG A 10 14.22 10.15 29.39
N ARG A 11 14.58 9.90 28.13
CA ARG A 11 15.17 10.93 27.28
C ARG A 11 14.22 12.11 27.30
N GLU A 12 14.69 13.27 27.72
CA GLU A 12 13.95 14.53 27.58
C GLU A 12 13.65 14.69 26.10
N SER A 13 12.36 14.68 25.78
CA SER A 13 11.91 14.81 24.40
C SER A 13 12.22 16.26 23.99
N PRO A 14 12.93 16.51 22.87
CA PRO A 14 13.18 17.85 22.36
C PRO A 14 11.91 18.55 21.86
N TYR A 15 10.75 17.91 22.03
CA TYR A 15 9.46 18.43 21.58
C TYR A 15 8.97 19.48 22.57
N ALA A 16 9.03 20.74 22.16
CA ALA A 16 8.28 21.80 22.81
C ALA A 16 6.78 21.42 22.78
N PRO A 17 6.04 21.57 23.88
CA PRO A 17 4.60 21.35 23.86
C PRO A 17 3.97 22.26 22.79
N PRO A 18 3.02 21.74 21.98
CA PRO A 18 2.35 22.56 20.97
C PRO A 18 1.64 23.74 21.64
N SER A 19 1.62 24.89 20.96
CA SER A 19 0.93 26.07 21.49
C SER A 19 -0.58 25.83 21.58
N GLU A 20 -1.28 26.54 22.46
CA GLU A 20 -2.74 26.47 22.55
C GLU A 20 -3.42 26.83 21.22
N ALA A 21 -2.84 27.77 20.47
CA ALA A 21 -3.31 28.14 19.14
C ALA A 21 -3.20 26.97 18.14
N ASP A 22 -2.11 26.21 18.20
CA ASP A 22 -1.92 25.02 17.35
C ASP A 22 -2.89 23.90 17.73
N ILE A 23 -3.15 23.71 19.03
CA ILE A 23 -4.13 22.73 19.53
C ILE A 23 -5.54 23.10 19.04
N ALA A 24 -5.94 24.36 19.20
CA ALA A 24 -7.25 24.83 18.74
C ALA A 24 -7.41 24.69 17.22
N CYS A 25 -6.38 25.10 16.46
CA CYS A 25 -6.33 24.96 15.01
C CYS A 25 -6.45 23.48 14.57
N ALA A 26 -5.68 22.59 15.18
CA ALA A 26 -5.69 21.17 14.86
C ALA A 26 -7.04 20.52 15.18
N ARG A 27 -7.66 20.88 16.31
CA ARG A 27 -9.00 20.40 16.70
C ARG A 27 -10.07 20.89 15.73
N GLN A 28 -10.05 22.16 15.34
CA GLN A 28 -11.00 22.70 14.36
C GLN A 28 -10.85 22.01 13.00
N MET A 29 -9.61 21.88 12.49
CA MET A 29 -9.36 21.15 11.24
C MET A 29 -9.80 19.68 11.32
N TYR A 30 -9.75 19.06 12.50
CA TYR A 30 -10.25 17.72 12.74
C TYR A 30 -11.79 17.64 12.74
N ILE A 31 -12.49 18.69 13.16
CA ILE A 31 -13.94 18.77 13.04
C ILE A 31 -14.32 19.00 11.57
N ASP A 32 -13.59 19.87 10.87
CA ASP A 32 -13.84 20.27 9.47
C ASP A 32 -13.55 19.17 8.43
N GLY A 33 -13.12 17.98 8.85
CA GLY A 33 -12.93 16.86 7.93
C GLY A 33 -11.55 16.80 7.24
N PHE A 34 -10.61 17.69 7.52
CA PHE A 34 -9.27 17.65 6.90
C PHE A 34 -8.53 16.34 7.20
N THR A 35 -7.63 15.93 6.30
CA THR A 35 -6.83 14.71 6.49
C THR A 35 -5.84 14.87 7.63
N VAL A 36 -5.60 13.80 8.40
CA VAL A 36 -4.67 13.82 9.54
C VAL A 36 -3.28 14.30 9.12
N SER A 37 -2.75 13.83 7.99
CA SER A 37 -1.44 14.27 7.48
C SER A 37 -1.38 15.78 7.24
N ARG A 38 -2.45 16.40 6.75
CA ARG A 38 -2.50 17.86 6.54
C ARG A 38 -2.56 18.63 7.86
N ILE A 39 -3.27 18.09 8.85
CA ILE A 39 -3.34 18.68 10.19
C ILE A 39 -1.95 18.67 10.84
N LEU A 40 -1.26 17.52 10.82
CA LEU A 40 0.08 17.40 11.39
C LEU A 40 1.08 18.35 10.72
N ALA A 41 1.05 18.44 9.38
CA ALA A 41 1.94 19.35 8.64
C ALA A 41 1.64 20.83 8.90
N ARG A 42 0.38 21.18 9.17
CA ARG A 42 -0.04 22.57 9.38
C ARG A 42 0.26 23.07 10.80
N CYS A 43 0.14 22.20 11.79
CA CYS A 43 0.23 22.53 13.21
C CYS A 43 1.52 22.00 13.87
N ASP A 44 2.48 21.53 13.05
CA ASP A 44 3.80 21.03 13.45
C ASP A 44 3.81 20.12 14.70
N MET A 45 2.87 19.18 14.74
CA MET A 45 2.70 18.27 15.88
C MET A 45 2.79 16.80 15.47
N ALA A 46 3.28 15.97 16.39
CA ALA A 46 3.29 14.54 16.21
C ALA A 46 1.87 13.94 16.29
N LEU A 47 1.68 12.77 15.66
CA LEU A 47 0.39 12.07 15.63
C LEU A 47 -0.13 11.73 17.03
N GLY A 48 0.76 11.27 17.92
CA GLY A 48 0.41 10.96 19.31
C GLY A 48 -0.09 12.19 20.05
N THR A 49 0.57 13.33 19.85
CA THR A 49 0.19 14.63 20.42
C THR A 49 -1.18 15.07 19.93
N LEU A 50 -1.46 14.95 18.63
CA LEU A 50 -2.78 15.26 18.08
C LEU A 50 -3.88 14.43 18.77
N TYR A 51 -3.74 13.10 18.84
CA TYR A 51 -4.77 12.26 19.46
C TYR A 51 -4.92 12.50 20.96
N TYR A 52 -3.81 12.74 21.65
CA TYR A 52 -3.82 13.10 23.05
C TYR A 52 -4.67 14.35 23.33
N TRP A 53 -4.55 15.38 22.48
CA TRP A 53 -5.36 16.59 22.59
C TRP A 53 -6.78 16.47 22.02
N LEU A 54 -7.02 15.51 21.12
CA LEU A 54 -8.39 15.16 20.71
C LEU A 54 -9.15 14.46 21.83
N ASP A 55 -8.47 13.62 22.63
CA ASP A 55 -9.05 12.93 23.78
C ASP A 55 -9.22 13.84 25.02
N GLY A 56 -8.71 15.08 24.95
CA GLY A 56 -8.98 16.13 25.93
C GLY A 56 -7.76 16.68 26.69
N GLY A 57 -6.57 16.10 26.52
CA GLY A 57 -5.34 16.56 27.18
C GLY A 57 -5.36 16.46 28.71
N PRO A 58 -4.31 16.92 29.42
CA PRO A 58 -4.23 16.88 30.88
C PRO A 58 -4.93 18.10 31.49
N ASN A 59 -5.66 17.91 32.58
CA ASN A 59 -6.08 18.97 33.49
C ASN A 59 -5.29 18.85 34.80
N GLU A 60 -4.86 19.98 35.37
CA GLU A 60 -4.19 20.02 36.68
C GLU A 60 -5.08 19.48 37.82
N ALA A 61 -6.40 19.38 37.60
CA ALA A 61 -7.38 18.83 38.54
C ALA A 61 -7.80 17.37 38.27
N GLY A 62 -7.10 16.62 37.40
CA GLY A 62 -7.30 15.18 37.22
C GLY A 62 -8.40 14.73 36.23
N GLY A 63 -8.81 15.61 35.31
CA GLY A 63 -9.74 15.28 34.20
C GLY A 63 -9.20 15.72 32.82
N PRO A 64 -9.95 15.55 31.73
CA PRO A 64 -9.61 16.17 30.44
C PRO A 64 -9.85 17.69 30.49
N ALA A 65 -8.89 18.49 29.98
CA ALA A 65 -9.00 19.96 29.93
C ALA A 65 -9.95 20.44 28.82
N LEU A 66 -10.10 19.64 27.76
CA LEU A 66 -10.97 19.92 26.62
C LEU A 66 -11.99 18.79 26.41
N PRO A 67 -13.18 19.08 25.86
CA PRO A 67 -14.14 18.04 25.54
C PRO A 67 -13.55 17.06 24.51
N PRO A 68 -13.65 15.74 24.73
CA PRO A 68 -13.10 14.75 23.82
C PRO A 68 -13.85 14.78 22.49
N ILE A 69 -13.11 14.75 21.38
CA ILE A 69 -13.66 14.69 20.02
C ILE A 69 -13.66 13.21 19.58
N PRO A 70 -14.79 12.65 19.13
CA PRO A 70 -14.84 11.26 18.70
C PRO A 70 -13.88 11.01 17.54
N ARG A 71 -13.06 9.97 17.67
CA ARG A 71 -12.11 9.59 16.64
C ARG A 71 -12.86 9.12 15.39
N ARG A 72 -12.51 9.68 14.23
CA ARG A 72 -13.02 9.24 12.93
C ARG A 72 -12.67 7.76 12.75
N ARG A 73 -13.69 6.92 12.62
CA ARG A 73 -13.53 5.48 12.40
C ARG A 73 -12.77 5.29 11.08
N VAL A 74 -11.51 4.89 11.17
CA VAL A 74 -10.73 4.52 9.98
C VAL A 74 -11.39 3.28 9.40
N VAL A 75 -12.11 3.45 8.30
CA VAL A 75 -12.54 2.33 7.47
C VAL A 75 -11.25 1.72 6.89
N VAL A 76 -10.74 0.69 7.56
CA VAL A 76 -9.66 -0.17 7.05
C VAL A 76 -10.25 -0.92 5.87
N GLY A 77 -10.06 -0.32 4.71
CA GLY A 77 -10.59 -0.81 3.45
C GLY A 77 -10.15 0.15 2.38
N LYS A 78 -8.85 0.17 2.07
CA LYS A 78 -8.38 0.69 0.78
C LYS A 78 -9.07 -0.16 -0.29
N ARG A 79 -10.28 0.22 -0.72
CA ARG A 79 -10.74 -0.11 -2.07
C ARG A 79 -9.76 0.60 -3.00
N ARG A 80 -8.68 -0.09 -3.36
CA ARG A 80 -7.81 0.35 -4.46
C ARG A 80 -8.76 0.51 -5.64
N ARG A 81 -8.94 1.75 -6.10
CA ARG A 81 -9.58 2.02 -7.37
C ARG A 81 -8.76 1.22 -8.40
N ALA A 82 -9.38 0.27 -9.10
CA ALA A 82 -8.72 -0.45 -10.18
C ALA A 82 -8.37 0.58 -11.26
N LEU A 83 -7.17 1.15 -11.18
CA LEU A 83 -6.67 2.09 -12.16
C LEU A 83 -6.38 1.25 -13.40
N ARG A 84 -6.94 1.64 -14.56
CA ARG A 84 -6.63 1.02 -15.86
C ARG A 84 -5.12 0.91 -16.13
N GLY A 85 -4.28 1.73 -15.47
CA GLY A 85 -2.83 1.60 -15.47
C GLY A 85 -2.28 0.30 -14.85
N ASP A 86 -3.03 -0.37 -13.96
CA ASP A 86 -2.65 -1.66 -13.38
C ASP A 86 -2.80 -2.80 -14.40
N ALA A 87 -3.82 -2.77 -15.25
CA ALA A 87 -4.00 -3.76 -16.32
C ALA A 87 -2.89 -3.65 -17.38
N VAL A 88 -2.58 -2.43 -17.83
CA VAL A 88 -1.46 -2.20 -18.77
C VAL A 88 -0.13 -2.60 -18.15
N SER A 89 0.10 -2.23 -16.87
CA SER A 89 1.30 -2.63 -16.14
C SER A 89 1.42 -4.15 -15.99
N LEU A 90 0.31 -4.82 -15.66
CA LEU A 90 0.24 -6.27 -15.54
C LEU A 90 0.52 -6.96 -16.87
N HIS A 91 -0.12 -6.52 -17.96
CA HIS A 91 0.16 -7.03 -19.30
C HIS A 91 1.64 -6.89 -19.65
N ALA A 92 2.22 -5.69 -19.49
CA ALA A 92 3.64 -5.47 -19.78
C ALA A 92 4.58 -6.35 -18.93
N ARG A 93 4.23 -6.66 -17.68
CA ARG A 93 5.00 -7.60 -16.85
C ARG A 93 4.87 -9.03 -17.38
N LEU A 94 3.65 -9.49 -17.66
CA LEU A 94 3.38 -10.83 -18.18
C LEU A 94 4.09 -11.08 -19.51
N TYR A 95 4.04 -10.12 -20.44
CA TYR A 95 4.74 -10.21 -21.72
C TYR A 95 6.25 -10.33 -21.53
N ARG A 96 6.87 -9.50 -20.69
CA ARG A 96 8.32 -9.60 -20.41
C ARG A 96 8.71 -10.93 -19.77
N THR A 97 7.88 -11.47 -18.88
CA THR A 97 8.10 -12.80 -18.31
C THR A 97 8.02 -13.89 -19.39
N ALA A 98 7.02 -13.83 -20.26
CA ALA A 98 6.85 -14.78 -21.35
C ALA A 98 8.01 -14.72 -22.35
N GLU A 99 8.49 -13.52 -22.73
CA GLU A 99 9.67 -13.36 -23.59
C GLU A 99 10.91 -14.02 -22.98
N ARG A 100 11.14 -13.82 -21.68
CA ARG A 100 12.27 -14.47 -20.98
C ARG A 100 12.14 -15.99 -21.01
N GLN A 101 10.95 -16.52 -20.69
CA GLN A 101 10.70 -17.96 -20.70
C GLN A 101 10.86 -18.58 -22.09
N ALA A 102 10.37 -17.90 -23.14
CA ALA A 102 10.53 -18.33 -24.53
C ALA A 102 12.02 -18.43 -24.88
N ARG A 103 12.81 -17.39 -24.59
CA ARG A 103 14.25 -17.39 -24.81
C ARG A 103 14.96 -18.52 -24.06
N ASP A 104 14.61 -18.75 -22.80
CA ASP A 104 15.22 -19.83 -22.00
C ASP A 104 14.89 -21.22 -22.59
N ILE A 105 13.66 -21.42 -23.09
CA ILE A 105 13.24 -22.66 -23.76
C ILE A 105 13.97 -22.82 -25.10
N GLU A 106 14.04 -21.77 -25.91
CA GLU A 106 14.75 -21.78 -27.19
C GLU A 106 16.24 -22.11 -27.02
N MET A 107 16.90 -21.50 -26.03
CA MET A 107 18.28 -21.83 -25.68
C MET A 107 18.45 -23.29 -25.29
N ARG A 108 17.50 -23.84 -24.53
CA ARG A 108 17.47 -25.26 -24.14
C ARG A 108 17.22 -26.21 -25.29
N LEU A 109 16.42 -25.81 -26.28
CA LEU A 109 16.15 -26.58 -27.50
C LEU A 109 17.33 -26.55 -28.48
N ALA A 110 18.09 -25.46 -28.51
CA ALA A 110 19.28 -25.30 -29.35
C ALA A 110 20.48 -26.14 -28.87
N GLN A 111 20.45 -26.67 -27.65
CA GLN A 111 21.53 -27.52 -27.12
C GLN A 111 21.54 -28.89 -27.81
N ALA A 112 22.63 -29.18 -28.52
CA ALA A 112 22.88 -30.49 -29.10
C ALA A 112 23.08 -31.55 -28.00
N GLY A 113 22.65 -32.79 -28.27
CA GLY A 113 22.86 -33.93 -27.37
C GLY A 113 21.84 -34.11 -26.25
N ARG A 114 20.80 -33.27 -26.16
CA ARG A 114 19.71 -33.47 -25.19
C ARG A 114 18.80 -34.64 -25.59
N PRO A 115 18.27 -35.41 -24.62
CA PRO A 115 17.38 -36.53 -24.89
C PRO A 115 16.09 -36.05 -25.55
N ALA A 116 15.51 -36.88 -26.42
CA ALA A 116 14.31 -36.55 -27.19
C ALA A 116 13.12 -36.16 -26.29
N SER A 117 12.96 -36.85 -25.15
CA SER A 117 11.89 -36.59 -24.17
C SER A 117 11.97 -35.19 -23.55
N GLU A 118 13.17 -34.69 -23.25
CA GLU A 118 13.35 -33.33 -22.72
C GLU A 118 13.05 -32.26 -23.77
N ARG A 119 13.47 -32.49 -25.03
CA ARG A 119 13.15 -31.60 -26.15
C ARG A 119 11.65 -31.54 -26.40
N GLU A 120 10.96 -32.67 -26.31
CA GLU A 120 9.51 -32.74 -26.45
C GLU A 120 8.78 -32.02 -25.30
N ALA A 121 9.28 -32.15 -24.06
CA ALA A 121 8.74 -31.42 -22.91
C ALA A 121 8.90 -29.90 -23.05
N ASP A 122 10.08 -29.43 -23.49
CA ASP A 122 10.35 -28.03 -23.77
C ASP A 122 9.47 -27.49 -24.91
N ALA A 123 9.27 -28.26 -25.99
CA ALA A 123 8.37 -27.90 -27.08
C ALA A 123 6.90 -27.79 -26.62
N ARG A 124 6.44 -28.71 -25.77
CA ARG A 124 5.09 -28.65 -25.16
C ARG A 124 4.94 -27.41 -24.27
N MET A 125 5.97 -27.07 -23.49
CA MET A 125 5.98 -25.88 -22.65
C MET A 125 5.89 -24.59 -23.50
N LEU A 126 6.62 -24.53 -24.61
CA LEU A 126 6.54 -23.41 -25.55
C LEU A 126 5.15 -23.29 -26.18
N ALA A 127 4.54 -24.40 -26.59
CA ALA A 127 3.18 -24.41 -27.14
C ALA A 127 2.14 -23.90 -26.12
N MET A 128 2.27 -24.31 -24.85
CA MET A 128 1.42 -23.80 -23.76
C MET A 128 1.60 -22.29 -23.56
N LEU A 129 2.84 -21.78 -23.59
CA LEU A 129 3.12 -20.35 -23.45
C LEU A 129 2.52 -19.53 -24.61
N VAL A 130 2.59 -20.04 -25.84
CA VAL A 130 1.94 -19.40 -27.00
C VAL A 130 0.43 -19.37 -26.84
N ARG A 131 -0.18 -20.46 -26.33
CA ARG A 131 -1.62 -20.51 -26.07
C ARG A 131 -2.05 -19.48 -25.03
N THR A 132 -1.35 -19.40 -23.88
CA THR A 132 -1.70 -18.44 -22.82
C THR A 132 -1.56 -16.99 -23.28
N LEU A 133 -0.55 -16.68 -24.11
CA LEU A 133 -0.41 -15.34 -24.70
C LEU A 133 -1.54 -15.00 -25.66
N ARG A 134 -2.05 -15.96 -26.44
CA ARG A 134 -3.23 -15.75 -27.30
C ARG A 134 -4.48 -15.49 -26.48
N ASP A 135 -4.68 -16.25 -25.41
CA ASP A 135 -5.82 -16.07 -24.51
C ASP A 135 -5.78 -14.68 -23.85
N LEU A 136 -4.60 -14.25 -23.37
CA LEU A 136 -4.39 -12.91 -22.81
C LEU A 136 -4.62 -11.78 -23.83
N ALA A 137 -4.19 -11.96 -25.08
CA ALA A 137 -4.44 -11.00 -26.15
C ALA A 137 -5.93 -10.86 -26.48
N GLY A 138 -6.70 -11.95 -26.35
CA GLY A 138 -8.16 -11.95 -26.52
C GLY A 138 -8.89 -11.14 -25.45
N LEU A 139 -8.44 -11.21 -24.19
CA LEU A 139 -9.06 -10.51 -23.05
C LEU A 139 -8.91 -8.98 -23.10
N GLY A 140 -7.94 -8.46 -23.85
CA GLY A 140 -7.69 -7.02 -24.00
C GLY A 140 -8.58 -6.33 -25.04
N ARG A 141 -9.36 -7.08 -25.82
CA ARG A 141 -10.24 -6.52 -26.84
C ARG A 141 -11.59 -6.19 -26.21
N PRO A 142 -12.02 -4.91 -26.13
CA PRO A 142 -13.38 -4.63 -25.72
C PRO A 142 -14.34 -5.27 -26.73
N GLU A 143 -15.34 -5.99 -26.22
CA GLU A 143 -16.47 -6.54 -26.98
C GLU A 143 -17.13 -5.41 -27.80
N ALA A 144 -16.66 -5.21 -29.03
CA ALA A 144 -17.28 -4.32 -30.00
C ALA A 144 -18.51 -5.03 -30.56
N GLY A 145 -19.57 -5.18 -29.77
CA GLY A 145 -20.70 -6.02 -30.17
C GLY A 145 -21.95 -5.97 -29.30
N ALA A 146 -22.15 -4.96 -28.47
CA ALA A 146 -23.37 -4.87 -27.65
C ALA A 146 -23.85 -3.42 -27.43
N ALA A 147 -24.10 -2.67 -28.51
CA ALA A 147 -24.89 -1.43 -28.48
C ALA A 147 -25.28 -0.99 -29.90
N ALA A 148 -26.10 -1.78 -30.58
CA ALA A 148 -26.85 -1.34 -31.77
C ALA A 148 -28.07 -2.24 -31.95
N THR A 149 -29.08 -2.03 -31.11
CA THR A 149 -30.48 -2.38 -31.39
C THR A 149 -31.39 -1.53 -30.53
#